data_AF-A0A9J6NWJ0-F1
#
_entry.id   AF-A0A9J6NWJ0-F1
#
_cell.length_a   1.000
_cell.length_b   1.000
_cell.length_c   1.000
_cell.angle_alpha   90.00
_cell.angle_beta   90.00
_cell.angle_gamma   90.00
#
_symmetry.space_group_name_H-M   'P 1'
#
loop_
_entity.id
_entity.type
_entity.pdbx_description
1 polymer ?
#
loop_
_entity_poly.entity_id
_entity_poly.type
_entity_poly.pdbx_seq_one_letter_code
_entity_poly.pdbx_strand_id
1 'polypeptide(L)'
;MKAKKGYSLILIILIISRVTVFYLETAHNYYLITASIVFLINALILIFLKLHIKPKSSILNVLLYIIMIILLFINFFIYIFTAESANTYIQSPQKTNTLVISEKQMLAAATYTTIYERKLLIFKKKISDEDIGTGDASMPFQDSHYKINWLSENEVEMYYPYRSNVHESKWRYVKINIR
;
A
#
# COMPACT_ATOMS: atom_id res chain seq x y z
N MET A 1 12.21 37.17 8.45
CA MET A 1 12.97 36.41 7.43
C MET A 1 13.20 34.93 7.78
N LYS A 2 13.21 34.52 9.06
CA LYS A 2 13.44 33.11 9.48
C LYS A 2 12.31 32.13 9.08
N ALA A 3 11.04 32.55 9.12
CA ALA A 3 9.90 31.68 8.81
C ALA A 3 9.92 31.12 7.37
N LYS A 4 10.28 31.94 6.36
CA LYS A 4 10.34 31.50 4.96
C LYS A 4 11.37 30.39 4.72
N LYS A 5 12.52 30.41 5.42
CA LYS A 5 13.55 29.37 5.31
C LYS A 5 13.07 28.02 5.88
N GLY A 6 12.29 28.05 6.96
CA GLY A 6 11.73 26.83 7.57
C GLY A 6 10.75 26.09 6.67
N TYR A 7 9.84 26.81 6.01
CA TYR A 7 8.88 26.19 5.08
C TYR A 7 9.57 25.56 3.86
N SER A 8 10.64 26.17 3.35
CA SER A 8 11.38 25.61 2.21
C SER A 8 12.13 24.32 2.58
N LEU A 9 12.66 24.24 3.80
CA LEU A 9 13.29 23.01 4.30
C LEU A 9 12.27 21.86 4.41
N ILE A 10 11.08 22.12 4.94
CA ILE A 10 10.02 21.10 5.06
C ILE A 10 9.61 20.58 3.68
N LEU A 11 9.43 21.47 2.70
CA LEU A 11 9.10 21.07 1.33
C LEU A 11 10.20 20.17 0.73
N ILE A 12 11.48 20.50 0.94
CA ILE A 12 12.60 19.67 0.50
C ILE A 12 12.54 18.29 1.15
N ILE A 13 12.31 18.21 2.47
CA ILE A 13 12.18 16.93 3.20
C ILE A 13 11.02 16.10 2.64
N LEU A 14 9.86 16.71 2.37
CA LEU A 14 8.71 16.02 1.79
C LEU A 14 9.01 15.46 0.40
N ILE A 15 9.66 16.25 -0.47
CA ILE A 15 10.05 15.80 -1.82
C ILE A 15 11.04 14.64 -1.72
N ILE A 16 12.08 14.76 -0.89
CA ILE A 16 13.06 13.69 -0.68
C ILE A 16 12.35 12.43 -0.18
N SER A 17 11.47 12.54 0.81
CA SER A 17 10.71 11.39 1.32
C SER A 17 9.88 10.70 0.23
N ARG A 18 9.24 11.47 -0.66
CA ARG A 18 8.45 10.90 -1.76
C ARG A 18 9.32 10.18 -2.78
N VAL A 19 10.46 10.78 -3.13
CA VAL A 19 11.44 10.18 -4.05
C VAL A 19 12.00 8.89 -3.45
N THR A 20 12.34 8.87 -2.15
CA THR A 20 12.80 7.67 -1.46
C THR A 20 11.73 6.57 -1.49
N VAL A 21 10.47 6.89 -1.16
CA VAL A 21 9.38 5.91 -1.22
C VAL A 21 9.21 5.36 -2.64
N PHE A 22 9.24 6.23 -3.65
CA PHE A 22 9.13 5.82 -5.05
C PHE A 22 10.29 4.92 -5.50
N TYR A 23 11.52 5.25 -5.08
CA TYR A 23 12.70 4.45 -5.36
C TYR A 23 12.61 3.07 -4.70
N LEU A 24 12.23 3.00 -3.42
CA LEU A 24 12.05 1.74 -2.69
C LEU A 24 10.97 0.85 -3.33
N GLU A 25 9.87 1.45 -3.76
CA GLU A 25 8.77 0.77 -4.44
C GLU A 25 9.23 0.19 -5.78
N THR A 26 9.87 1.01 -6.61
CA THR A 26 10.20 0.64 -8.01
C THR A 26 11.44 -0.23 -8.13
N ALA A 27 12.49 0.06 -7.34
CA ALA A 27 13.78 -0.63 -7.45
C ALA A 27 13.88 -1.88 -6.57
N HIS A 28 13.13 -1.92 -5.46
CA HIS A 28 13.27 -2.97 -4.46
C HIS A 28 11.96 -3.69 -4.09
N ASN A 29 10.82 -3.32 -4.69
CA ASN A 29 9.49 -3.85 -4.36
C ASN A 29 9.12 -3.68 -2.88
N TYR A 30 9.59 -2.60 -2.25
CA TYR A 30 9.21 -2.20 -0.89
C TYR A 30 8.08 -1.19 -0.96
N TYR A 31 6.92 -1.61 -0.47
CA TYR A 31 5.73 -0.79 -0.39
C TYR A 31 5.53 -0.31 1.04
N LEU A 32 5.04 0.91 1.21
CA LEU A 32 4.52 1.30 2.52
C LEU A 32 3.30 0.43 2.86
N ILE A 33 3.15 0.08 4.13
CA ILE A 33 2.02 -0.74 4.59
C ILE A 33 0.70 -0.02 4.32
N THR A 34 0.67 1.31 4.49
CA THR A 34 -0.53 2.13 4.36
C THR A 34 -0.40 3.12 3.19
N ALA A 35 -1.27 2.97 2.19
CA ALA A 35 -1.34 3.87 1.04
C ALA A 35 -1.73 5.32 1.45
N SER A 36 -2.38 5.47 2.60
CA SER A 36 -2.77 6.76 3.19
C SER A 36 -1.56 7.67 3.47
N ILE A 37 -0.40 7.11 3.81
CA ILE A 37 0.83 7.90 4.03
C ILE A 37 1.30 8.54 2.72
N VAL A 38 1.28 7.81 1.61
CA VAL A 38 1.66 8.33 0.28
C VAL A 38 0.71 9.45 -0.15
N PHE A 39 -0.59 9.22 0.01
CA PHE A 39 -1.61 10.23 -0.25
C PHE A 39 -1.35 11.51 0.56
N LEU A 40 -1.06 11.37 1.85
CA LEU A 40 -0.84 12.50 2.76
C LEU A 40 0.44 13.26 2.41
N ILE A 41 1.54 12.58 2.07
CA ILE A 41 2.77 13.21 1.59
C ILE A 41 2.50 14.03 0.32
N ASN A 42 1.80 13.46 -0.66
CA ASN A 42 1.46 14.16 -1.91
C ASN A 42 0.60 15.41 -1.64
N ALA A 43 -0.42 15.29 -0.79
CA ALA A 43 -1.29 16.40 -0.42
C ALA A 43 -0.51 17.53 0.29
N LEU A 44 0.39 17.18 1.22
CA LEU A 44 1.25 18.16 1.89
C LEU A 44 2.17 18.88 0.90
N ILE A 45 2.79 18.17 -0.05
CA ILE A 45 3.63 18.79 -1.09
C ILE A 45 2.83 19.85 -1.86
N LEU A 46 1.62 19.50 -2.31
CA LEU A 46 0.74 20.43 -3.06
C LEU A 46 0.39 21.68 -2.24
N ILE A 47 0.02 21.50 -0.97
CA ILE A 47 -0.29 22.61 -0.06
C ILE A 47 0.94 23.51 0.14
N PHE A 48 2.11 22.92 0.41
CA PHE A 48 3.35 23.67 0.62
C PHE A 48 3.81 24.42 -0.64
N LEU A 49 3.65 23.82 -1.83
CA LEU A 49 3.93 24.48 -3.10
C LEU A 49 3.06 25.72 -3.27
N LYS A 50 1.75 25.60 -3.03
CA LYS A 50 0.84 26.74 -3.09
C LYS A 50 1.19 27.83 -2.08
N LEU A 51 1.62 27.48 -0.86
CA LEU A 51 2.01 28.46 0.15
C LEU A 51 3.27 29.25 -0.24
N HIS A 52 4.17 28.65 -1.02
CA HIS A 52 5.38 29.31 -1.51
C HIS A 52 5.17 30.12 -2.79
N ILE A 53 4.31 29.64 -3.69
CA ILE A 53 4.06 30.30 -4.97
C ILE A 53 3.06 31.44 -4.76
N LYS A 54 3.54 32.69 -4.81
CA LYS A 54 2.71 33.90 -4.76
C LYS A 54 2.76 34.60 -6.11
N PRO A 55 1.89 34.24 -7.07
CA PRO A 55 1.91 34.88 -8.37
C PRO A 55 1.49 36.35 -8.24
N LYS A 56 2.13 37.22 -9.03
CA LYS A 56 1.81 38.67 -9.05
C LYS A 56 0.44 38.98 -9.64
N SER A 57 -0.05 38.14 -10.56
CA SER A 57 -1.35 38.30 -11.22
C SER A 57 -2.45 37.54 -10.48
N SER A 58 -3.59 38.20 -10.28
CA SER A 58 -4.78 37.60 -9.68
C SER A 58 -5.30 36.40 -10.51
N ILE A 59 -5.25 36.50 -11.84
CA ILE A 59 -5.68 35.43 -12.75
C ILE A 59 -4.80 34.18 -12.57
N LEU A 60 -3.48 34.37 -12.50
CA LEU A 60 -2.54 33.25 -12.26
C LEU A 60 -2.78 32.61 -10.89
N ASN A 61 -3.15 33.38 -9.87
CA ASN A 61 -3.49 32.86 -8.55
C ASN A 61 -4.72 31.95 -8.62
N VAL A 62 -5.78 32.39 -9.31
CA VAL A 62 -7.00 31.58 -9.51
C VAL A 62 -6.69 30.29 -10.27
N LEU A 63 -5.90 30.36 -11.35
CA LEU A 63 -5.48 29.18 -12.10
C LEU A 63 -4.71 28.17 -11.24
N LEU A 64 -3.80 28.64 -10.37
CA LEU A 64 -3.07 27.77 -9.45
C LEU A 64 -4.01 27.06 -8.46
N TYR A 65 -5.03 27.73 -7.94
CA TYR A 65 -6.02 27.09 -7.08
C TYR A 65 -6.79 25.99 -7.82
N ILE A 66 -7.22 26.25 -9.06
CA ILE A 66 -7.93 25.27 -9.88
C ILE A 66 -7.04 24.05 -10.13
N ILE A 67 -5.78 24.25 -10.54
CA ILE A 67 -4.82 23.16 -10.76
C ILE A 67 -4.59 22.36 -9.47
N MET A 68 -4.41 23.03 -8.34
CA MET A 68 -4.20 22.36 -7.05
C MET A 68 -5.40 21.52 -6.64
N ILE A 69 -6.63 22.02 -6.82
CA ILE A 69 -7.86 21.27 -6.55
C ILE A 69 -7.94 20.03 -7.44
N ILE A 70 -7.65 20.17 -8.74
CA ILE A 70 -7.62 19.04 -9.68
C ILE A 70 -6.59 18.00 -9.24
N LEU A 71 -5.38 18.41 -8.88
CA LEU A 71 -4.32 17.49 -8.43
C LEU A 71 -4.68 16.78 -7.12
N LEU A 72 -5.32 17.47 -6.17
CA LEU A 72 -5.82 16.85 -4.95
C LEU A 72 -6.92 15.83 -5.24
N PHE A 73 -7.82 16.16 -6.18
CA PHE A 73 -8.86 15.25 -6.62
C PHE A 73 -8.25 14.01 -7.29
N ILE A 74 -7.30 14.18 -8.21
CA ILE A 74 -6.57 13.06 -8.83
C ILE A 74 -5.89 12.20 -7.75
N ASN A 75 -5.19 12.82 -6.79
CA ASN A 75 -4.53 12.11 -5.69
C ASN A 75 -5.55 11.32 -4.84
N PHE A 76 -6.75 11.87 -4.61
CA PHE A 76 -7.82 11.20 -3.89
C PHE A 76 -8.40 10.01 -4.68
N PHE A 77 -8.60 10.16 -5.99
CA PHE A 77 -9.07 9.06 -6.84
C PHE A 77 -8.03 7.95 -6.94
N ILE A 78 -6.75 8.29 -7.13
CA ILE A 78 -5.65 7.32 -7.08
C ILE A 78 -5.68 6.63 -5.72
N TYR A 79 -5.82 7.38 -4.62
CA TYR A 79 -5.96 6.78 -3.29
C TYR A 79 -7.11 5.80 -3.28
N ILE A 80 -8.36 6.13 -3.61
CA ILE A 80 -9.48 5.16 -3.63
C ILE A 80 -9.18 3.91 -4.47
N PHE A 81 -8.63 4.07 -5.67
CA PHE A 81 -8.36 2.93 -6.55
C PHE A 81 -7.15 2.11 -6.13
N THR A 82 -6.26 2.66 -5.31
CA THR A 82 -5.10 1.98 -4.72
C THR A 82 -5.29 1.68 -3.23
N ALA A 83 -6.43 2.09 -2.68
CA ALA A 83 -6.68 2.17 -1.24
C ALA A 83 -6.76 0.76 -0.66
N GLU A 84 -6.50 0.77 0.64
CA GLU A 84 -6.05 -0.34 1.47
C GLU A 84 -6.72 -1.66 1.12
N SER A 85 -5.86 -2.58 0.70
CA SER A 85 -6.11 -3.98 0.87
C SER A 85 -6.34 -4.28 2.35
N ALA A 86 -7.25 -5.20 2.62
CA ALA A 86 -7.31 -5.82 3.94
C ALA A 86 -6.01 -6.59 4.16
N ASN A 87 -5.24 -6.16 5.16
CA ASN A 87 -3.96 -6.77 5.49
C ASN A 87 -4.14 -7.71 6.69
N THR A 88 -3.93 -9.00 6.46
CA THR A 88 -3.86 -10.04 7.50
C THR A 88 -2.40 -10.29 7.84
N TYR A 89 -2.06 -10.15 9.13
CA TYR A 89 -0.70 -10.30 9.63
C TYR A 89 -0.55 -11.64 10.34
N ILE A 90 0.40 -12.46 9.89
CA ILE A 90 0.72 -13.73 10.53
C ILE A 90 2.18 -13.75 10.94
N GLN A 91 2.43 -13.91 12.25
CA GLN A 91 3.78 -13.98 12.81
C GLN A 91 4.34 -15.40 12.73
N SER A 92 5.64 -15.50 12.50
CA SER A 92 6.38 -16.77 12.62
C SER A 92 6.44 -17.25 14.08
N PRO A 93 6.63 -18.56 14.32
CA PRO A 93 6.71 -19.14 15.66
C PRO A 93 7.65 -18.43 16.64
N GLN A 94 8.86 -18.04 16.21
CA GLN A 94 9.79 -17.26 17.05
C GLN A 94 9.69 -15.74 16.83
N LYS A 95 8.67 -15.29 16.07
CA LYS A 95 8.33 -13.88 15.81
C LYS A 95 9.44 -13.09 15.11
N THR A 96 10.37 -13.76 14.43
CA THR A 96 11.41 -13.07 13.65
C THR A 96 10.85 -12.51 12.34
N ASN A 97 9.86 -13.18 11.76
CA ASN A 97 9.24 -12.79 10.50
C ASN A 97 7.74 -12.58 10.65
N THR A 98 7.18 -11.76 9.76
CA THR A 98 5.73 -11.56 9.67
C THR A 98 5.31 -11.58 8.22
N LEU A 99 4.44 -12.53 7.88
CA LEU A 99 3.76 -12.59 6.61
C LEU A 99 2.62 -11.55 6.62
N VAL A 100 2.50 -10.78 5.55
CA VAL A 100 1.39 -9.86 5.34
C VAL A 100 0.65 -10.29 4.10
N ILE A 101 -0.57 -10.78 4.28
CA ILE A 101 -1.47 -11.16 3.21
C ILE A 101 -2.39 -9.98 2.95
N SER A 102 -2.46 -9.52 1.72
CA SER A 102 -3.11 -8.27 1.36
C SER A 102 -4.16 -8.56 0.31
N GLU A 103 -5.43 -8.58 0.74
CA GLU A 103 -6.58 -8.83 -0.11
C GLU A 103 -7.20 -7.52 -0.60
N LYS A 104 -7.42 -7.43 -1.90
CA LYS A 104 -8.06 -6.28 -2.53
C LYS A 104 -9.15 -6.73 -3.47
N GLN A 105 -10.35 -6.27 -3.22
CA GLN A 105 -11.47 -6.43 -4.13
C GLN A 105 -11.72 -5.13 -4.88
N MET A 106 -11.95 -5.24 -6.18
CA MET A 106 -12.34 -4.12 -7.02
C MET A 106 -13.74 -4.36 -7.57
N LEU A 107 -14.70 -3.48 -7.26
CA LEU A 107 -16.04 -3.44 -7.88
C LEU A 107 -16.78 -4.79 -7.90
N ALA A 108 -16.79 -5.50 -6.75
CA ALA A 108 -17.43 -6.82 -6.58
C ALA A 108 -16.89 -7.95 -7.49
N ALA A 109 -15.74 -7.74 -8.13
CA ALA A 109 -15.05 -8.74 -8.93
C ALA A 109 -14.23 -9.71 -8.04
N ALA A 110 -13.42 -10.54 -8.70
CA ALA A 110 -12.39 -11.37 -8.08
C ALA A 110 -11.55 -10.60 -7.05
N THR A 111 -11.27 -11.22 -5.90
CA THR A 111 -10.32 -10.67 -4.94
C THR A 111 -8.90 -11.00 -5.38
N TYR A 112 -8.06 -9.97 -5.45
CA TYR A 112 -6.63 -10.10 -5.68
C TYR A 112 -5.92 -10.20 -4.34
N THR A 113 -5.16 -11.28 -4.14
CA THR A 113 -4.33 -11.45 -2.95
C THR A 113 -2.87 -11.32 -3.33
N THR A 114 -2.18 -10.39 -2.69
CA THR A 114 -0.73 -10.28 -2.80
C THR A 114 -0.09 -10.61 -1.46
N ILE A 115 1.02 -11.35 -1.50
CA ILE A 115 1.73 -11.81 -0.31
C ILE A 115 3.03 -11.03 -0.15
N TYR A 116 3.23 -10.52 1.05
CA TYR A 116 4.39 -9.72 1.41
C TYR A 116 5.04 -10.24 2.68
N GLU A 117 6.29 -9.84 2.87
CA GLU A 117 7.00 -9.91 4.13
C GLU A 117 7.01 -8.52 4.76
N ARG A 118 6.71 -8.42 6.05
CA ARG A 118 6.87 -7.16 6.78
C ARG A 118 8.36 -6.86 6.99
N LYS A 119 8.78 -5.65 6.61
CA LYS A 119 10.14 -5.16 6.85
C LYS A 119 10.11 -3.82 7.58
N LEU A 120 11.03 -3.62 8.52
CA LEU A 120 11.26 -2.34 9.21
C LEU A 120 9.98 -1.69 9.78
N LEU A 121 9.01 -2.50 10.22
CA LEU A 121 7.70 -2.12 10.77
C LEU A 121 6.72 -1.40 9.84
N ILE A 122 7.18 -0.53 8.95
CA ILE A 122 6.37 0.36 8.10
C ILE A 122 6.37 -0.03 6.62
N PHE A 123 7.24 -0.98 6.23
CA PHE A 123 7.33 -1.48 4.87
C PHE A 123 6.84 -2.92 4.77
N LYS A 124 6.41 -3.28 3.57
CA LYS A 124 6.13 -4.65 3.16
C LYS A 124 6.85 -4.91 1.83
N LYS A 125 7.58 -6.03 1.74
CA LYS A 125 8.32 -6.46 0.55
C LYS A 125 7.55 -7.58 -0.13
N LYS A 126 7.26 -7.45 -1.42
CA LYS A 126 6.52 -8.49 -2.17
C LYS A 126 7.37 -9.77 -2.25
N ILE A 127 6.81 -10.92 -1.88
CA ILE A 127 7.54 -12.22 -1.82
C ILE A 127 7.37 -13.02 -3.12
N SER A 128 6.19 -12.97 -3.72
CA SER A 128 5.86 -13.68 -4.97
C SER A 128 5.22 -12.73 -5.96
N ASP A 129 5.62 -12.84 -7.23
CA ASP A 129 5.00 -12.11 -8.35
C ASP A 129 3.64 -12.69 -8.76
N GLU A 130 3.36 -13.94 -8.37
CA GLU A 130 2.07 -14.56 -8.61
C GLU A 130 1.03 -13.98 -7.65
N ASP A 131 0.12 -13.18 -8.20
CA ASP A 131 -1.06 -12.75 -7.47
C ASP A 131 -1.99 -13.95 -7.28
N ILE A 132 -2.27 -14.25 -6.02
CA ILE A 132 -3.15 -15.35 -5.64
C ILE A 132 -4.58 -14.81 -5.68
N GLY A 133 -5.30 -15.12 -6.76
CA GLY A 133 -6.68 -14.68 -6.93
C GLY A 133 -7.70 -15.68 -6.39
N THR A 134 -8.79 -15.17 -5.82
CA THR A 134 -10.04 -15.92 -5.76
C THR A 134 -10.79 -15.73 -7.09
N GLY A 135 -11.62 -16.70 -7.47
CA GLY A 135 -12.42 -16.64 -8.70
C GLY A 135 -13.73 -15.88 -8.53
N ASP A 136 -13.93 -15.22 -7.39
CA ASP A 136 -15.13 -14.48 -7.02
C ASP A 136 -14.83 -13.42 -5.95
N ALA A 137 -15.86 -12.82 -5.38
CA ALA A 137 -15.79 -11.79 -4.37
C ALA A 137 -15.29 -12.24 -2.98
N SER A 138 -14.92 -13.52 -2.78
CA SER A 138 -14.51 -14.03 -1.47
C SER A 138 -13.18 -13.42 -1.00
N MET A 139 -13.10 -13.12 0.30
CA MET A 139 -11.89 -12.60 0.97
C MET A 139 -11.49 -13.55 2.11
N PRO A 140 -11.01 -14.76 1.78
CA PRO A 140 -10.74 -15.78 2.77
C PRO A 140 -9.81 -15.34 3.91
N PHE A 141 -8.84 -14.47 3.66
CA PHE A 141 -7.86 -14.08 4.70
C PHE A 141 -8.40 -13.01 5.65
N GLN A 142 -9.24 -12.10 5.16
CA GLN A 142 -9.97 -11.13 5.97
C GLN A 142 -11.05 -11.83 6.78
N ASP A 143 -11.75 -12.79 6.18
CA ASP A 143 -12.86 -13.53 6.82
C ASP A 143 -12.38 -14.67 7.73
N SER A 144 -11.06 -14.82 7.93
CA SER A 144 -10.46 -15.90 8.72
C SER A 144 -10.82 -17.31 8.24
N HIS A 145 -11.12 -17.46 6.95
CA HIS A 145 -11.48 -18.70 6.29
C HIS A 145 -10.28 -19.29 5.56
N TYR A 146 -9.23 -19.59 6.33
CA TYR A 146 -7.97 -20.15 5.82
C TYR A 146 -7.31 -21.00 6.91
N LYS A 147 -6.31 -21.81 6.51
CA LYS A 147 -5.41 -22.50 7.44
C LYS A 147 -3.97 -22.14 7.11
N ILE A 148 -3.18 -21.88 8.14
CA ILE A 148 -1.75 -21.61 8.02
C ILE A 148 -0.99 -22.54 8.95
N ASN A 149 0.09 -23.10 8.44
CA ASN A 149 1.03 -23.92 9.19
C ASN A 149 2.46 -23.44 8.90
N TRP A 150 3.18 -23.01 9.94
CA TRP A 150 4.59 -22.65 9.81
C TRP A 150 5.45 -23.91 9.88
N LEU A 151 6.26 -24.16 8.84
CA LEU A 151 7.23 -25.25 8.82
C LEU A 151 8.57 -24.82 9.43
N SER A 152 8.90 -23.54 9.34
CA SER A 152 10.07 -22.91 9.95
C SER A 152 9.84 -21.39 10.06
N GLU A 153 10.81 -20.61 10.53
CA GLU A 153 10.69 -19.14 10.55
C GLU A 153 10.56 -18.51 9.15
N ASN A 154 11.06 -19.21 8.13
CA ASN A 154 11.11 -18.72 6.76
C ASN A 154 10.18 -19.48 5.82
N GLU A 155 9.41 -20.45 6.30
CA GLU A 155 8.60 -21.29 5.44
C GLU A 155 7.23 -21.55 6.03
N VAL A 156 6.21 -21.28 5.21
CA VAL A 156 4.81 -21.35 5.62
C VAL A 156 3.96 -22.02 4.56
N GLU A 157 3.10 -22.91 5.01
CA GLU A 157 2.05 -23.55 4.24
C GLU A 157 0.73 -22.84 4.47
N MET A 158 0.01 -22.62 3.38
CA MET A 158 -1.24 -21.89 3.38
C MET A 158 -2.30 -22.66 2.60
N TYR A 159 -3.48 -22.76 3.20
CA TYR A 159 -4.66 -23.35 2.59
C TYR A 159 -5.81 -22.35 2.63
N TYR A 160 -6.44 -22.11 1.48
CA TYR A 160 -7.56 -21.17 1.37
C TYR A 160 -8.55 -21.59 0.27
N PRO A 161 -9.84 -21.26 0.41
CA PRO A 161 -10.81 -21.47 -0.66
C PRO A 161 -10.56 -20.48 -1.79
N TYR A 162 -10.52 -20.98 -3.03
CA TYR A 162 -10.37 -20.12 -4.21
C TYR A 162 -11.69 -19.49 -4.67
N ARG A 163 -12.82 -19.88 -4.08
CA ARG A 163 -14.16 -19.30 -4.27
C ARG A 163 -15.00 -19.53 -3.00
N SER A 164 -16.08 -18.78 -2.87
CA SER A 164 -17.13 -18.95 -1.87
C SER A 164 -17.67 -20.38 -1.87
N ASN A 165 -18.00 -20.92 -0.69
CA ASN A 165 -18.65 -22.22 -0.51
C ASN A 165 -17.87 -23.44 -1.06
N VAL A 166 -16.55 -23.31 -1.24
CA VAL A 166 -15.69 -24.44 -1.60
C VAL A 166 -15.41 -25.29 -0.36
N HIS A 167 -15.73 -26.58 -0.45
CA HIS A 167 -15.42 -27.56 0.60
C HIS A 167 -13.92 -27.64 0.86
N GLU A 168 -13.52 -27.87 2.12
CA GLU A 168 -12.11 -27.80 2.57
C GLU A 168 -11.16 -28.71 1.77
N SER A 169 -11.62 -29.89 1.38
CA SER A 169 -10.85 -30.83 0.54
C SER A 169 -10.47 -30.30 -0.85
N LYS A 170 -11.05 -29.17 -1.28
CA LYS A 170 -10.77 -28.49 -2.56
C LYS A 170 -10.11 -27.12 -2.37
N TRP A 171 -9.69 -26.78 -1.16
CA TRP A 171 -8.94 -25.56 -0.93
C TRP A 171 -7.62 -25.60 -1.69
N ARG A 172 -7.16 -24.42 -2.12
CA ARG A 172 -5.85 -24.28 -2.74
C ARG A 172 -4.79 -24.35 -1.67
N TYR A 173 -3.70 -25.01 -2.01
CA TYR A 173 -2.48 -25.09 -1.21
C TYR A 173 -1.40 -24.24 -1.85
N VAL A 174 -0.71 -23.43 -1.03
CA VAL A 174 0.45 -22.65 -1.45
C VAL A 174 1.53 -22.77 -0.38
N LYS A 175 2.76 -23.02 -0.82
CA LYS A 175 3.96 -23.02 0.03
C LYS A 175 4.76 -21.76 -0.24
N ILE A 176 5.07 -20.99 0.80
CA ILE A 176 5.74 -19.69 0.69
C ILE A 176 7.06 -19.74 1.45
N ASN A 177 8.12 -19.24 0.81
CA ASN A 177 9.44 -19.09 1.40
C ASN A 177 9.77 -17.59 1.56
N ILE A 178 10.00 -17.17 2.79
CA ILE A 178 10.31 -15.79 3.19
C ILE A 178 11.84 -15.64 3.15
N ARG A 179 12.36 -14.79 2.23
CA ARG A 179 13.79 -14.49 2.05
C ARG A 179 14.12 -13.01 2.24
#